data_AF-A0A1I1EAB1-F1
#
_entry.id   AF-A0A1I1EAB1-F1
#
_cell.length_a   1.000
_cell.length_b   1.000
_cell.length_c   1.000
_cell.angle_alpha   90.00
_cell.angle_beta   90.00
_cell.angle_gamma   90.00
#
_symmetry.space_group_name_H-M   'P 1'
#
loop_
_entity.id
_entity.type
_entity.pdbx_description
1 polymer ?
#
loop_
_entity_poly.entity_id
_entity_poly.type
_entity_poly.pdbx_seq_one_letter_code
_entity_poly.pdbx_strand_id
1 'polypeptide(L)'
;MFDEKIPFENEKKSSYSLSFEKLKKREGKTRISNDGDTGSHPTENSNIDPNSRCVSVDTILIAPHGRNEKKEMFKGKTSLIKFRCTLYQKKLLNIKAKRSGLSLSEFCRKSAMDLPINERMSDDHIAIYKDLVKFHNNFKSIGNMFRKRDPRLSTEVYKLAEAMKQHIKKLDL
;
A
#
# COMPACT_ATOMS: atom_id res chain seq x y z
N MET A 1 29.29 -26.79 -4.95
CA MET A 1 29.74 -25.99 -3.79
C MET A 1 28.73 -24.85 -3.66
N PHE A 2 28.22 -24.60 -2.45
CA PHE A 2 27.06 -23.77 -2.09
C PHE A 2 25.71 -24.49 -2.03
N ASP A 3 25.49 -25.16 -0.89
CA ASP A 3 24.17 -25.31 -0.28
C ASP A 3 24.34 -25.01 1.23
N GLU A 4 24.23 -23.74 1.61
CA GLU A 4 24.03 -23.36 3.00
C GLU A 4 22.58 -22.90 3.17
N LYS A 5 21.76 -23.80 3.72
CA LYS A 5 20.46 -23.47 4.28
C LYS A 5 20.68 -22.55 5.48
N ILE A 6 20.26 -21.30 5.38
CA ILE A 6 20.08 -20.42 6.54
C ILE A 6 18.76 -20.82 7.22
N PRO A 7 18.76 -21.27 8.50
CA PRO A 7 17.53 -21.52 9.23
C PRO A 7 16.96 -20.19 9.73
N PHE A 8 15.83 -19.75 9.14
CA PHE A 8 15.06 -18.63 9.67
C PHE A 8 13.91 -19.18 10.51
N GLU A 9 14.15 -19.43 11.80
CA GLU A 9 13.09 -19.83 12.72
C GLU A 9 13.22 -19.17 14.10
N ASN A 10 12.09 -18.58 14.52
CA ASN A 10 11.62 -18.49 15.91
C ASN A 10 11.97 -17.36 16.89
N GLU A 11 12.33 -16.14 16.45
CA GLU A 11 12.39 -15.01 17.41
C GLU A 11 11.10 -14.18 17.53
N LYS A 12 10.14 -14.30 16.61
CA LYS A 12 8.97 -13.40 16.58
C LYS A 12 7.93 -13.66 17.67
N LYS A 13 7.94 -14.78 18.40
CA LYS A 13 6.95 -15.05 19.47
C LYS A 13 7.20 -14.23 20.75
N SER A 14 8.44 -13.81 21.00
CA SER A 14 8.85 -13.14 22.24
C SER A 14 8.45 -11.65 22.30
N SER A 15 8.48 -10.93 21.17
CA SER A 15 8.17 -9.49 21.15
C SER A 15 6.68 -9.18 21.40
N TYR A 16 5.79 -10.09 21.01
CA TYR A 16 4.37 -9.95 21.25
C TYR A 16 4.03 -10.15 22.73
N SER A 17 4.56 -11.16 23.42
CA SER A 17 4.26 -11.38 24.84
C SER A 17 4.74 -10.20 25.71
N LEU A 18 5.91 -9.63 25.42
CA LEU A 18 6.49 -8.51 26.17
C LEU A 18 5.73 -7.18 26.00
N SER A 19 5.08 -6.98 24.84
CA SER A 19 4.24 -5.80 24.58
C SER A 19 2.91 -5.85 25.33
N PHE A 20 2.38 -7.05 25.59
CA PHE A 20 1.13 -7.25 26.34
C PHE A 20 1.26 -6.86 27.82
N GLU A 21 2.39 -7.19 28.46
CA GLU A 21 2.70 -6.85 29.85
C GLU A 21 2.81 -5.32 30.06
N LYS A 22 3.44 -4.61 29.12
CA LYS A 22 3.61 -3.14 29.18
C LYS A 22 2.29 -2.36 29.07
N LEU A 23 1.28 -2.91 28.37
CA LEU A 23 -0.05 -2.28 28.23
C LEU A 23 -0.94 -2.46 29.45
N LYS A 24 -0.71 -3.52 30.26
CA LYS A 24 -1.47 -3.80 31.48
C LYS A 24 -1.23 -2.76 32.59
N LYS A 25 -0.06 -2.09 32.58
CA LYS A 25 0.37 -1.13 33.60
C LYS A 25 -0.16 0.31 33.42
N ARG A 26 -0.86 0.63 32.33
CA ARG A 26 -1.22 2.03 32.00
C ARG A 26 -2.70 2.41 32.10
N GLU A 27 -3.65 1.50 32.33
CA GLU A 27 -5.07 1.85 32.32
C GLU A 27 -5.67 1.97 33.74
N GLY A 28 -5.23 3.00 34.46
CA GLY A 28 -6.00 3.64 35.53
C GLY A 28 -6.36 5.05 35.09
N LYS A 29 -7.66 5.34 34.93
CA LYS A 29 -8.27 6.63 34.54
C LYS A 29 -8.04 7.09 33.08
N THR A 30 -9.09 6.93 32.26
CA THR A 30 -9.70 8.05 31.52
C THR A 30 -11.03 7.62 30.88
N ARG A 31 -12.09 8.39 31.18
CA ARG A 31 -13.38 8.36 30.49
C ARG A 31 -13.29 9.37 29.35
N ILE A 32 -13.50 8.99 28.09
CA ILE A 32 -13.89 9.93 27.04
C ILE A 32 -14.88 9.27 26.07
N SER A 33 -15.91 10.04 25.79
CA SER A 33 -17.14 9.86 25.03
C SER A 33 -16.91 9.48 23.56
N ASN A 34 -17.91 8.81 22.99
CA ASN A 34 -18.01 8.59 21.54
C ASN A 34 -18.74 9.79 20.93
N ASP A 35 -18.11 10.45 19.96
CA ASP A 35 -18.82 11.26 18.97
C ASP A 35 -18.36 10.79 17.60
N GLY A 36 -19.35 10.44 16.77
CA GLY A 36 -19.15 10.20 15.36
C GLY A 36 -19.14 11.52 14.61
N ASP A 37 -18.35 11.60 13.54
CA ASP A 37 -18.71 12.45 12.42
C ASP A 37 -18.14 11.90 11.12
N THR A 38 -19.01 11.86 10.12
CA THR A 38 -18.75 11.51 8.73
C THR A 38 -18.61 12.81 7.96
N GLY A 39 -17.37 13.22 7.68
CA GLY A 39 -17.08 14.38 6.83
C GLY A 39 -16.33 13.96 5.56
N SER A 40 -17.04 13.96 4.44
CA SER A 40 -16.47 13.86 3.09
C SER A 40 -16.00 15.25 2.63
N HIS A 41 -14.71 15.41 2.35
CA HIS A 41 -14.19 16.55 1.60
C HIS A 41 -14.15 16.24 0.09
N PRO A 42 -14.70 17.11 -0.78
CA PRO A 42 -14.40 17.08 -2.20
C PRO A 42 -13.15 17.90 -2.48
N THR A 43 -12.20 17.33 -3.22
CA THR A 43 -11.08 18.06 -3.84
C THR A 43 -11.33 18.14 -5.34
N GLU A 44 -11.70 19.32 -5.82
CA GLU A 44 -11.66 19.69 -7.23
C GLU A 44 -10.22 20.02 -7.63
N ASN A 45 -9.81 19.52 -8.79
CA ASN A 45 -8.73 19.97 -9.68
C ASN A 45 -8.75 18.97 -10.86
N SER A 46 -8.60 19.30 -12.14
CA SER A 46 -8.19 20.50 -12.86
C SER A 46 -8.40 20.19 -14.36
N ASN A 47 -8.81 21.17 -15.16
CA ASN A 47 -8.83 21.10 -16.63
C ASN A 47 -7.48 20.66 -17.22
N ILE A 48 -7.49 19.63 -18.07
CA ILE A 48 -6.48 19.39 -19.12
C ILE A 48 -7.18 18.75 -20.33
N ASP A 49 -7.35 19.53 -21.39
CA ASP A 49 -7.63 19.03 -22.75
C ASP A 49 -6.50 18.08 -23.22
N PRO A 50 -6.84 17.08 -24.04
CA PRO A 50 -5.95 16.77 -25.14
C PRO A 50 -6.71 16.66 -26.46
N ASN A 51 -6.41 17.61 -27.34
CA ASN A 51 -6.29 17.37 -28.76
C ASN A 51 -5.52 16.06 -28.99
N SER A 52 -6.12 15.04 -29.60
CA SER A 52 -5.68 14.53 -30.91
C SER A 52 -6.40 13.26 -31.38
N ARG A 53 -6.78 13.35 -32.67
CA ARG A 53 -6.86 12.27 -33.68
C ARG A 53 -7.94 11.20 -33.49
N CYS A 54 -9.03 11.44 -34.23
CA CYS A 54 -9.99 10.47 -34.76
C CYS A 54 -9.39 9.07 -35.03
N VAL A 55 -9.87 8.10 -34.25
CA VAL A 55 -9.84 6.67 -34.55
C VAL A 55 -11.14 6.31 -35.27
N SER A 56 -11.08 5.32 -36.17
CA SER A 56 -12.17 4.86 -37.02
C SER A 56 -13.48 4.74 -36.25
N VAL A 57 -14.50 5.50 -36.65
CA VAL A 57 -15.86 5.28 -36.20
C VAL A 57 -16.36 4.06 -36.96
N ASP A 58 -16.22 2.88 -36.37
CA ASP A 58 -17.05 1.75 -36.75
C ASP A 58 -18.48 2.25 -36.65
N THR A 59 -19.16 2.33 -37.79
CA THR A 59 -20.58 2.65 -37.82
C THR A 59 -21.25 1.55 -37.03
N ILE A 60 -21.59 1.85 -35.78
CA ILE A 60 -22.45 1.00 -34.97
C ILE A 60 -23.77 1.05 -35.71
N LEU A 61 -24.02 0.05 -36.56
CA LEU A 61 -25.38 -0.27 -36.98
C LEU A 61 -26.10 -0.54 -35.67
N ILE A 62 -26.87 0.46 -35.21
CA ILE A 62 -27.76 0.34 -34.07
C ILE A 62 -28.83 -0.64 -34.52
N ALA A 63 -28.55 -1.93 -34.35
CA ALA A 63 -29.52 -2.98 -34.55
C ALA A 63 -30.72 -2.67 -33.65
N PRO A 64 -31.96 -2.66 -34.17
CA PRO A 64 -33.11 -2.09 -33.46
C PRO A 64 -33.57 -2.94 -32.25
N HIS A 65 -32.84 -4.01 -31.90
CA HIS A 65 -33.19 -4.86 -30.77
C HIS A 65 -31.97 -5.64 -30.26
N GLY A 66 -31.21 -5.08 -29.33
CA GLY A 66 -29.96 -5.69 -28.86
C GLY A 66 -29.53 -5.28 -27.45
N ARG A 67 -30.13 -5.93 -26.44
CA ARG A 67 -29.62 -6.13 -25.06
C ARG A 67 -29.24 -4.88 -24.25
N ASN A 68 -30.26 -4.15 -23.80
CA ASN A 68 -30.21 -3.50 -22.49
C ASN A 68 -30.48 -4.55 -21.39
N GLU A 69 -29.75 -5.66 -21.38
CA GLU A 69 -29.80 -6.57 -20.23
C GLU A 69 -29.13 -5.82 -19.09
N LYS A 70 -29.92 -5.46 -18.05
CA LYS A 70 -29.36 -4.96 -16.79
C LYS A 70 -28.36 -6.01 -16.32
N LYS A 71 -27.06 -5.77 -16.54
CA LYS A 71 -26.00 -6.59 -15.96
C LYS A 71 -26.33 -6.72 -14.48
N GLU A 72 -26.60 -7.93 -14.00
CA GLU A 72 -26.79 -8.17 -12.58
C GLU A 72 -25.60 -7.58 -11.85
N MET A 73 -25.85 -6.52 -11.08
CA MET A 73 -24.82 -5.90 -10.26
C MET A 73 -24.32 -6.95 -9.27
N PHE A 74 -22.99 -7.10 -9.18
CA PHE A 74 -22.38 -8.03 -8.24
C PHE A 74 -22.96 -7.79 -6.85
N LYS A 75 -23.77 -8.74 -6.35
CA LYS A 75 -24.35 -8.64 -5.00
C LYS A 75 -23.20 -8.61 -4.01
N GLY A 76 -23.00 -7.45 -3.38
CA GLY A 76 -21.99 -7.26 -2.35
C GLY A 76 -22.21 -8.19 -1.15
N LYS A 77 -21.25 -8.21 -0.21
CA LYS A 77 -21.38 -8.98 1.02
C LYS A 77 -22.51 -8.39 1.88
N THR A 78 -23.67 -9.05 1.95
CA THR A 78 -24.88 -8.54 2.62
C THR A 78 -25.02 -8.99 4.09
N SER A 79 -24.52 -10.18 4.42
CA SER A 79 -24.64 -10.74 5.77
C SER A 79 -23.66 -10.09 6.76
N LEU A 80 -24.18 -9.70 7.93
CA LEU A 80 -23.40 -9.09 9.01
C LEU A 80 -23.10 -10.10 10.12
N ILE A 81 -21.87 -10.06 10.63
CA ILE A 81 -21.45 -10.84 11.80
C ILE A 81 -21.11 -9.85 12.92
N LYS A 82 -21.68 -10.05 14.11
CA LYS A 82 -21.43 -9.22 15.30
C LYS A 82 -20.84 -10.09 16.41
N PHE A 83 -19.77 -9.63 17.03
CA PHE A 83 -19.10 -10.33 18.14
C PHE A 83 -19.16 -9.50 19.42
N ARG A 84 -19.40 -10.16 20.55
CA ARG A 84 -19.14 -9.58 21.87
C ARG A 84 -17.65 -9.68 22.16
N CYS A 85 -17.05 -8.60 22.63
CA CYS A 85 -15.64 -8.57 23.01
C CYS A 85 -15.43 -7.52 24.11
N THR A 86 -14.36 -7.70 24.89
CA THR A 86 -13.94 -6.68 25.86
C THR A 86 -13.33 -5.47 25.13
N LEU A 87 -13.27 -4.32 25.81
CA LEU A 87 -12.67 -3.10 25.23
C LEU A 87 -11.23 -3.33 24.78
N TYR A 88 -10.45 -4.09 25.56
CA TYR A 88 -9.08 -4.44 25.24
C TYR A 88 -8.97 -5.27 23.95
N GLN A 89 -9.78 -6.32 23.81
CA GLN A 89 -9.80 -7.15 22.61
C GLN A 89 -10.14 -6.33 21.35
N LYS A 90 -11.11 -5.42 21.46
CA LYS A 90 -11.46 -4.49 20.37
C LYS A 90 -10.28 -3.59 19.97
N LYS A 91 -9.59 -2.99 20.95
CA LYS A 91 -8.38 -2.17 20.69
C LYS A 91 -7.28 -3.00 20.02
N LEU A 92 -7.03 -4.21 20.52
CA LEU A 92 -6.00 -5.10 20.00
C LEU A 92 -6.28 -5.52 18.55
N LEU A 93 -7.51 -5.90 18.22
CA LEU A 93 -7.91 -6.25 16.86
C LEU A 93 -7.72 -5.08 15.89
N ASN A 94 -8.06 -3.86 16.33
CA ASN A 94 -7.83 -2.65 15.53
C ASN A 94 -6.35 -2.39 15.26
N ILE A 95 -5.48 -2.56 16.27
CA ILE A 95 -4.03 -2.38 16.10
C ILE A 95 -3.49 -3.43 15.11
N LYS A 96 -3.87 -4.71 15.26
CA LYS A 96 -3.45 -5.78 14.34
C LYS A 96 -3.92 -5.53 12.90
N ALA A 97 -5.18 -5.13 12.72
CA ALA A 97 -5.72 -4.78 11.40
C ALA A 97 -4.95 -3.62 10.75
N LYS A 98 -4.67 -2.55 11.51
CA LYS A 98 -3.88 -1.39 11.03
C LYS A 98 -2.47 -1.79 10.60
N ARG A 99 -1.79 -2.65 11.37
CA ARG A 99 -0.45 -3.16 11.02
C ARG A 99 -0.45 -3.99 9.74
N SER A 100 -1.52 -4.72 9.47
CA SER A 100 -1.69 -5.43 8.19
C SER A 100 -2.12 -4.54 7.02
N GLY A 101 -2.43 -3.26 7.26
CA GLY A 101 -2.98 -2.37 6.23
C GLY A 101 -4.39 -2.75 5.77
N LEU A 102 -5.15 -3.49 6.59
CA LEU A 102 -6.49 -3.98 6.27
C LEU A 102 -7.55 -3.30 7.15
N SER A 103 -8.78 -3.27 6.65
CA SER A 103 -9.93 -2.93 7.52
C SER A 103 -10.12 -4.01 8.58
N LEU A 104 -10.68 -3.63 9.74
CA LEU A 104 -10.96 -4.58 10.82
C LEU A 104 -11.78 -5.79 10.33
N SER A 105 -12.80 -5.55 9.52
CA SER A 105 -13.66 -6.60 8.98
C SER A 105 -12.92 -7.55 8.05
N GLU A 106 -11.98 -7.03 7.25
CA GLU A 106 -11.19 -7.83 6.33
C GLU A 106 -10.12 -8.64 7.06
N PHE A 107 -9.46 -8.02 8.04
CA PHE A 107 -8.51 -8.68 8.92
C PHE A 107 -9.18 -9.90 9.59
N CYS A 108 -10.34 -9.71 10.23
CA CYS A 108 -11.06 -10.81 10.88
C CYS A 108 -11.46 -11.91 9.90
N ARG A 109 -11.94 -11.57 8.69
CA ARG A 109 -12.28 -12.57 7.67
C ARG A 109 -11.05 -13.36 7.22
N LYS A 110 -9.95 -12.69 6.91
CA LYS A 110 -8.70 -13.36 6.48
C LYS A 110 -8.13 -14.22 7.60
N SER A 111 -8.13 -13.73 8.83
CA SER A 111 -7.67 -14.50 10.00
C SER A 111 -8.54 -15.72 10.28
N ALA A 112 -9.86 -15.63 10.09
CA ALA A 112 -10.76 -16.76 10.32
C ALA A 112 -10.73 -17.81 9.19
N MET A 113 -10.27 -17.42 8.00
CA MET A 113 -10.14 -18.29 6.83
C MET A 113 -8.69 -18.76 6.59
N ASP A 114 -7.79 -18.52 7.55
CA ASP A 114 -6.35 -18.80 7.46
C ASP A 114 -5.69 -18.29 6.17
N LEU A 115 -6.21 -17.19 5.64
CA LEU A 115 -5.65 -16.52 4.47
C LEU A 115 -4.39 -15.76 4.88
N PRO A 116 -3.35 -15.70 4.02
CA PRO A 116 -2.12 -14.99 4.34
C PRO A 116 -2.41 -13.50 4.58
N ILE A 117 -1.99 -13.01 5.74
CA ILE A 117 -2.06 -11.60 6.10
C ILE A 117 -0.63 -11.06 6.08
N ASN A 118 -0.30 -10.36 5.01
CA ASN A 118 1.00 -9.70 4.90
C ASN A 118 0.98 -8.44 5.77
N GLU A 119 2.02 -8.25 6.58
CA GLU A 119 2.21 -7.02 7.33
C GLU A 119 2.53 -5.89 6.35
N ARG A 120 1.91 -4.73 6.56
CA ARG A 120 2.21 -3.55 5.75
C ARG A 120 3.63 -3.09 6.08
N MET A 121 4.45 -2.91 5.06
CA MET A 121 5.78 -2.31 5.21
C MET A 121 5.62 -0.90 5.80
N SER A 122 6.54 -0.49 6.68
CA SER A 122 6.59 0.89 7.18
C SER A 122 6.60 1.86 6.00
N ASP A 123 5.95 3.00 6.13
CA ASP A 123 5.89 4.00 5.05
C ASP A 123 7.31 4.46 4.64
N ASP A 124 8.26 4.48 5.60
CA ASP A 124 9.68 4.74 5.34
C ASP A 124 10.33 3.67 4.46
N HIS A 125 10.08 2.39 4.75
CA HIS A 125 10.58 1.29 3.93
C HIS A 125 10.01 1.37 2.51
N ILE A 126 8.72 1.68 2.37
CA ILE A 126 8.07 1.87 1.06
C ILE A 126 8.75 2.99 0.28
N ALA A 127 9.10 4.11 0.95
CA ALA A 127 9.81 5.22 0.31
C ALA A 127 11.21 4.79 -0.18
N ILE A 128 11.99 4.11 0.66
CA ILE A 128 13.32 3.61 0.32
C ILE A 128 13.25 2.66 -0.89
N TYR A 129 12.32 1.71 -0.91
CA TYR A 129 12.16 0.79 -2.04
C TYR A 129 11.79 1.52 -3.33
N LYS A 130 10.92 2.53 -3.27
CA LYS A 130 10.57 3.33 -4.45
C LYS A 130 11.79 4.06 -5.02
N ASP A 131 12.63 4.63 -4.17
CA ASP A 131 13.82 5.33 -4.61
C ASP A 131 14.87 4.37 -5.17
N LEU A 132 15.02 3.18 -4.60
CA LEU A 132 15.88 2.13 -5.15
C LEU A 132 15.48 1.72 -6.57
N VAL A 133 14.18 1.56 -6.83
CA VAL A 133 13.67 1.26 -8.18
C VAL A 133 13.97 2.39 -9.17
N LYS A 134 13.82 3.66 -8.74
CA LYS A 134 14.18 4.82 -9.60
C LYS A 134 15.66 4.80 -9.94
N PHE A 135 16.53 4.57 -8.96
CA PHE A 135 17.97 4.50 -9.21
C PHE A 135 18.34 3.36 -10.14
N HIS A 136 17.77 2.17 -9.95
CA HIS A 136 17.96 1.05 -10.88
C HIS A 136 17.64 1.44 -12.33
N ASN A 137 16.50 2.11 -12.57
CA ASN A 137 16.09 2.55 -13.89
C ASN A 137 17.04 3.62 -14.46
N ASN A 138 17.48 4.57 -13.63
CA ASN A 138 18.44 5.61 -14.03
C ASN A 138 19.79 4.99 -14.43
N PHE A 139 20.32 4.04 -13.63
CA PHE A 139 21.54 3.31 -13.95
C PHE A 139 21.40 2.50 -15.25
N LYS A 140 20.26 1.85 -15.48
CA LYS A 140 19.98 1.15 -16.73
C LYS A 140 19.97 2.10 -17.93
N SER A 141 19.39 3.29 -17.78
CA SER A 141 19.40 4.34 -18.81
C SER A 141 20.82 4.82 -19.12
N ILE A 142 21.61 5.10 -18.08
CA ILE A 142 23.03 5.48 -18.19
C ILE A 142 23.84 4.41 -18.91
N GLY A 143 23.67 3.13 -18.55
CA GLY A 143 24.32 2.02 -19.25
C GLY A 143 23.95 1.95 -20.74
N ASN A 144 22.70 2.23 -21.08
CA ASN A 144 22.24 2.30 -22.47
C ASN A 144 22.87 3.48 -23.23
N MET A 145 22.96 4.66 -22.60
CA MET A 145 23.61 5.84 -23.17
C MET A 145 25.11 5.61 -23.40
N PHE A 146 25.78 4.96 -22.43
CA PHE A 146 27.19 4.58 -22.56
C PHE A 146 27.42 3.64 -23.75
N ARG A 147 26.58 2.60 -23.89
CA ARG A 147 26.65 1.67 -25.03
C ARG A 147 26.50 2.37 -26.38
N LYS A 148 25.67 3.42 -26.44
CA LYS A 148 25.41 4.20 -27.68
C LYS A 148 26.38 5.36 -27.89
N ARG A 149 27.37 5.56 -27.00
CA ARG A 149 28.30 6.70 -27.00
C ARG A 149 27.58 8.06 -27.06
N ASP A 150 26.48 8.17 -26.32
CA ASP A 150 25.72 9.42 -26.26
C ASP A 150 26.52 10.51 -25.52
N PRO A 151 26.75 11.70 -26.11
CA PRO A 151 27.49 12.79 -25.48
C PRO A 151 26.79 13.34 -24.22
N ARG A 152 25.50 13.06 -24.02
CA ARG A 152 24.70 13.53 -22.86
C ARG A 152 24.93 12.71 -21.59
N LEU A 153 25.71 11.63 -21.69
CA LEU A 153 25.97 10.70 -20.59
C LEU A 153 26.50 11.38 -19.33
N SER A 154 27.50 12.26 -19.48
CA SER A 154 28.15 12.94 -18.35
C SER A 154 27.16 13.73 -17.51
N THR A 155 26.28 14.49 -18.17
CA THR A 155 25.23 15.28 -17.52
C THR A 155 24.27 14.40 -16.72
N GLU A 156 23.82 13.28 -17.27
CA GLU A 156 22.89 12.37 -16.59
C GLU A 156 23.53 11.65 -15.40
N VAL A 157 24.82 11.32 -15.50
CA VAL A 157 25.59 10.77 -14.37
C VAL A 157 25.68 11.78 -13.23
N TYR A 158 25.98 13.06 -13.51
CA TYR A 158 26.02 14.09 -12.47
C TYR A 158 24.66 14.33 -11.82
N LYS A 159 23.57 14.37 -12.62
CA LYS A 159 22.21 14.46 -12.09
C LYS A 159 21.88 13.30 -11.15
N LEU A 160 22.26 12.08 -11.52
CA LEU A 160 22.05 10.91 -10.68
C LEU A 160 22.83 11.00 -9.37
N ALA A 161 24.11 11.42 -9.43
CA ALA A 161 24.93 11.61 -8.24
C ALA A 161 24.35 12.65 -7.28
N GLU A 162 23.86 13.79 -7.80
CA GLU A 162 23.18 14.80 -6.99
C GLU A 162 21.87 14.27 -6.39
N ALA A 163 21.07 13.52 -7.16
CA ALA A 163 19.87 12.88 -6.61
C ALA A 163 20.24 11.94 -5.45
N MET A 164 21.25 11.09 -5.60
CA MET A 164 21.72 10.20 -4.53
C MET A 164 22.15 10.99 -3.29
N LYS A 165 22.90 12.08 -3.46
CA LYS A 165 23.31 12.97 -2.36
C LYS A 165 22.12 13.57 -1.62
N GLN A 166 21.06 13.99 -2.33
CA GLN A 166 19.84 14.50 -1.69
C GLN A 166 19.10 13.42 -0.91
N HIS A 167 19.07 12.18 -1.40
CA HIS A 167 18.45 11.07 -0.68
C HIS A 167 19.26 10.68 0.58
N ILE A 168 20.60 10.70 0.52
CA ILE A 168 21.45 10.44 1.70
C ILE A 168 21.23 11.51 2.77
N LYS A 169 21.17 12.80 2.41
CA LYS A 169 20.86 13.89 3.36
C LYS A 169 19.50 13.76 4.05
N LYS A 170 18.53 13.10 3.40
CA LYS A 170 17.23 12.82 4.02
C LYS A 170 17.29 11.64 5.00
N LEU A 171 18.29 10.78 4.87
CA LEU A 171 18.53 9.60 5.70
C LEU A 171 19.53 9.87 6.83
N ASP A 172 20.33 10.93 6.73
CA ASP A 172 21.14 11.42 7.84
C ASP A 172 20.21 11.77 9.02
N LEU A 173 20.36 10.98 10.09
CA LEU A 173 19.81 11.20 11.44
C LEU A 173 20.23 12.57 12.00
#